data_AF-A0A1S3QLC7-F1
#
_entry.id   AF-A0A1S3QLC7-F1
#
_cell.length_a   1.000
_cell.length_b   1.000
_cell.length_c   1.000
_cell.angle_alpha   90.00
_cell.angle_beta   90.00
_cell.angle_gamma   90.00
#
_symmetry.space_group_name_H-M   'P 1'
#
loop_
_entity.id
_entity.type
_entity.pdbx_description
1 polymer ?
#
loop_
_entity_poly.entity_id
_entity_poly.type
_entity_poly.pdbx_seq_one_letter_code
_entity_poly.pdbx_strand_id
1 'polypeptide(L)'
;MDRLSVLHDLLMEAADWSRVIQSAQSVPVLLHVYFNTVTTVSDERLLAQLVLVLLERSSLLLHIPRYTAEIHRVFSHHLLKLCKLHPSLVVDQSRELLEFAGTTTNINSKEDLYTHVVWVLGEYLSVSFDSRCSVDLVTSCFETLEAVLFEITSSGSPSPRVVTSLLSALAKLASRSHDLIPRVSLFLSKLRSGAVSWCGSEEDVVAVVTRGEELWSLLKLPSVALSVLTPPPPVATSPRWHGDANAALPQRLRTLTGLTHTHTHTHAI
;
A
#
# COMPACT_ATOMS: atom_id res chain seq x y z
N MET A 1 27.21 19.54 -14.69
CA MET A 1 27.51 18.24 -15.32
C MET A 1 27.19 17.17 -14.30
N ASP A 2 26.14 16.39 -14.53
CA ASP A 2 25.84 15.23 -13.70
C ASP A 2 26.92 14.18 -13.94
N ARG A 3 27.70 13.84 -12.91
CA ARG A 3 28.82 12.89 -13.04
C ARG A 3 28.33 11.47 -13.28
N LEU A 4 27.13 11.14 -12.81
CA LEU A 4 26.56 9.81 -12.98
C LEU A 4 26.09 9.60 -14.41
N SER A 5 25.46 10.59 -15.03
CA SER A 5 25.03 10.49 -16.43
C SER A 5 26.22 10.24 -17.36
N VAL A 6 27.33 10.98 -17.17
CA VAL A 6 28.57 10.77 -17.94
C VAL A 6 29.13 9.36 -17.74
N LEU A 7 29.10 8.84 -16.51
CA LEU A 7 29.53 7.47 -16.24
C LEU A 7 28.61 6.45 -16.93
N HIS A 8 27.30 6.65 -16.89
CA HIS A 8 26.35 5.78 -17.58
C HIS A 8 26.62 5.77 -19.08
N ASP A 9 26.79 6.94 -19.71
CA ASP A 9 27.08 7.05 -21.14
C ASP A 9 28.34 6.27 -21.54
N LEU A 10 29.41 6.36 -20.74
CA LEU A 10 30.64 5.59 -20.97
C LEU A 10 30.45 4.08 -20.79
N LEU A 11 29.61 3.66 -19.85
CA LEU A 11 29.35 2.24 -19.57
C LEU A 11 28.37 1.61 -20.57
N MET A 12 27.56 2.42 -21.26
CA MET A 12 26.58 1.91 -22.23
C MET A 12 27.22 1.18 -23.41
N GLU A 13 28.46 1.52 -23.78
CA GLU A 13 29.22 0.80 -24.83
C GLU A 13 29.49 -0.68 -24.47
N ALA A 14 29.45 -1.02 -23.18
CA ALA A 14 29.67 -2.38 -22.68
C ALA A 14 28.40 -3.03 -22.10
N ALA A 15 27.23 -2.39 -22.24
CA ALA A 15 26.00 -2.84 -21.59
C ALA A 15 25.51 -4.23 -22.08
N ASP A 16 25.85 -4.60 -23.31
CA ASP A 16 25.53 -5.88 -23.93
C ASP A 16 26.59 -6.97 -23.71
N TRP A 17 27.72 -6.64 -23.06
CA TRP A 17 28.76 -7.61 -22.78
C TRP A 17 28.24 -8.69 -21.82
N SER A 18 28.53 -9.95 -22.13
CA SER A 18 28.04 -11.11 -21.37
C SER A 18 28.31 -11.01 -19.87
N ARG A 19 29.50 -10.52 -19.48
CA ARG A 19 29.87 -10.30 -18.08
C ARG A 19 29.00 -9.25 -17.39
N VAL A 20 28.65 -8.16 -18.08
CA VAL A 20 27.81 -7.09 -17.55
C VAL A 20 26.38 -7.61 -17.35
N ILE A 21 25.83 -8.30 -18.35
CA ILE A 21 24.50 -8.92 -18.27
C ILE A 21 24.43 -9.93 -17.12
N GLN A 22 25.41 -10.84 -17.00
CA GLN A 22 25.44 -11.83 -15.92
C GLN A 22 25.58 -11.19 -14.53
N SER A 23 26.38 -10.13 -14.43
CA SER A 23 26.51 -9.37 -13.19
C SER A 23 25.18 -8.71 -12.83
N ALA A 24 24.52 -8.06 -13.79
CA ALA A 24 23.22 -7.42 -13.60
C ALA A 24 22.13 -8.42 -13.17
N GLN A 25 22.14 -9.64 -13.71
CA GLN A 25 21.22 -10.71 -13.31
C GLN A 25 21.43 -11.19 -11.87
N SER A 26 22.64 -11.07 -11.33
CA SER A 26 22.97 -11.51 -9.97
C SER A 26 22.53 -10.49 -8.91
N VAL A 27 22.47 -9.19 -9.27
CA VAL A 27 22.17 -8.10 -8.32
C VAL A 27 20.79 -8.23 -7.65
N PRO A 28 19.67 -8.51 -8.36
CA PRO A 28 18.36 -8.68 -7.72
C PRO A 28 18.37 -9.75 -6.61
N VAL A 29 19.07 -10.87 -6.85
CA VAL A 29 19.20 -11.96 -5.87
C VAL A 29 19.99 -11.50 -4.64
N LEU A 30 21.12 -10.83 -4.85
CA LEU A 30 21.94 -10.29 -3.76
C LEU A 30 21.18 -9.23 -2.97
N LEU A 31 20.39 -8.38 -3.62
CA LEU A 31 19.54 -7.41 -2.94
C LEU A 31 18.46 -8.09 -2.10
N HIS A 32 17.86 -9.18 -2.58
CA HIS A 32 16.93 -9.96 -1.74
C HIS A 32 17.60 -10.47 -0.47
N VAL A 33 18.81 -11.03 -0.58
CA VAL A 33 19.57 -11.49 0.59
C VAL A 33 19.91 -10.32 1.53
N TYR A 34 20.38 -9.21 0.97
CA TYR A 34 20.70 -7.99 1.72
C TYR A 34 19.50 -7.48 2.52
N PHE A 35 18.36 -7.21 1.87
CA PHE A 35 17.18 -6.68 2.54
C PHE A 35 16.63 -7.67 3.57
N ASN A 36 16.59 -8.97 3.27
CA ASN A 36 16.15 -9.98 4.23
C ASN A 36 17.04 -10.04 5.48
N THR A 37 18.35 -9.83 5.32
CA THR A 37 19.31 -9.82 6.43
C THR A 37 19.21 -8.51 7.22
N VAL A 38 19.23 -7.37 6.55
CA VAL A 38 19.18 -6.05 7.20
C VAL A 38 17.88 -5.87 7.98
N THR A 39 16.76 -6.39 7.49
CA THR A 39 15.47 -6.32 8.20
C THR A 39 15.48 -7.06 9.54
N THR A 40 16.36 -8.05 9.74
CA THR A 40 16.41 -8.83 10.99
C THR A 40 17.42 -8.32 12.01
N VAL A 41 18.43 -7.57 11.58
CA VAL A 41 19.57 -7.17 12.45
C VAL A 41 19.68 -5.67 12.70
N SER A 42 18.88 -4.85 12.01
CA SER A 42 19.01 -3.39 12.03
C SER A 42 18.12 -2.72 13.07
N ASP A 43 18.56 -1.55 13.54
CA ASP A 43 17.74 -0.66 14.35
C ASP A 43 16.78 0.18 13.50
N GLU A 44 15.80 0.81 14.14
CA GLU A 44 14.77 1.62 13.47
C GLU A 44 15.37 2.76 12.64
N ARG A 45 16.48 3.35 13.10
CA ARG A 45 17.16 4.45 12.41
C ARG A 45 17.73 3.99 11.06
N LEU A 46 18.40 2.84 11.03
CA LEU A 46 18.93 2.28 9.80
C LEU A 46 17.81 1.86 8.85
N LEU A 47 16.71 1.29 9.37
CA LEU A 47 15.55 0.95 8.55
C LEU A 47 14.89 2.19 7.92
N ALA A 48 14.80 3.29 8.66
CA ALA A 48 14.31 4.58 8.16
C ALA A 48 15.19 5.11 7.01
N GLN A 49 16.52 5.09 7.18
CA GLN A 49 17.45 5.47 6.12
C GLN A 49 17.38 4.54 4.90
N LEU A 50 17.11 3.26 5.13
CA LEU A 50 17.00 2.28 4.05
C LEU A 50 15.85 2.58 3.09
N VAL A 51 14.71 3.08 3.62
CA VAL A 51 13.59 3.54 2.79
C VAL A 51 14.03 4.67 1.88
N LEU A 52 14.74 5.67 2.40
CA LEU A 52 15.25 6.81 1.62
C LEU A 52 16.19 6.36 0.50
N VAL A 53 17.18 5.54 0.86
CA VAL A 53 18.19 5.05 -0.10
C VAL A 53 17.53 4.21 -1.19
N LEU A 54 16.52 3.40 -0.86
CA LEU A 54 15.78 2.60 -1.83
C LEU A 54 15.04 3.49 -2.84
N LEU A 55 14.36 4.55 -2.37
CA LEU A 55 13.65 5.49 -3.25
C LEU A 55 14.62 6.27 -4.13
N GLU A 56 15.71 6.81 -3.57
CA GLU A 56 16.72 7.56 -4.32
C GLU A 56 17.36 6.70 -5.41
N ARG A 57 17.85 5.51 -5.03
CA ARG A 57 18.55 4.60 -5.95
C ARG A 57 17.66 4.05 -7.05
N SER A 58 16.33 4.06 -6.88
CA SER A 58 15.40 3.67 -7.93
C SER A 58 15.52 4.53 -9.20
N SER A 59 16.04 5.76 -9.08
CA SER A 59 16.27 6.70 -10.18
C SER A 59 17.67 6.60 -10.81
N LEU A 60 18.61 5.89 -10.16
CA LEU A 60 20.04 5.95 -10.47
C LEU A 60 20.54 4.66 -11.16
N LEU A 61 19.63 3.88 -11.72
CA LEU A 61 19.94 2.57 -12.30
C LEU A 61 20.49 2.72 -13.72
N LEU A 62 21.55 1.97 -14.04
CA LEU A 62 22.04 1.82 -15.39
C LEU A 62 20.99 1.09 -16.26
N HIS A 63 20.74 1.59 -17.47
CA HIS A 63 19.71 1.04 -18.35
C HIS A 63 20.19 -0.22 -19.08
N ILE A 64 20.05 -1.37 -18.41
CA ILE A 64 20.33 -2.69 -18.96
C ILE A 64 18.98 -3.42 -19.17
N PRO A 65 18.79 -4.18 -20.27
CA PRO A 65 17.54 -4.90 -20.52
C PRO A 65 17.09 -5.73 -19.30
N ARG A 66 15.84 -5.54 -18.88
CA ARG A 66 15.18 -6.16 -17.70
C ARG A 66 15.75 -5.81 -16.33
N TYR A 67 17.01 -5.36 -16.23
CA TYR A 67 17.66 -5.04 -14.97
C TYR A 67 16.87 -4.00 -14.17
N THR A 68 16.52 -2.86 -14.78
CA THR A 68 15.78 -1.77 -14.12
C THR A 68 14.45 -2.27 -13.54
N ALA A 69 13.67 -3.00 -14.33
CA ALA A 69 12.38 -3.54 -13.92
C ALA A 69 12.52 -4.54 -12.76
N GLU A 70 13.50 -5.45 -12.82
CA GLU A 70 13.75 -6.40 -11.74
C GLU A 70 14.17 -5.69 -10.45
N ILE A 71 15.04 -4.68 -10.51
CA ILE A 71 15.44 -3.92 -9.33
C ILE A 71 14.24 -3.16 -8.73
N HIS A 72 13.40 -2.53 -9.55
CA HIS A 72 12.17 -1.89 -9.07
C HIS A 72 11.23 -2.90 -8.42
N ARG A 73 11.14 -4.13 -8.94
CA ARG A 73 10.35 -5.22 -8.33
C ARG A 73 10.91 -5.63 -6.96
N VAL A 74 12.23 -5.78 -6.83
CA VAL A 74 12.89 -6.07 -5.55
C VAL A 74 12.65 -4.95 -4.54
N PHE A 75 12.85 -3.70 -4.96
CA PHE A 75 12.64 -2.52 -4.12
C PHE A 75 11.19 -2.40 -3.66
N SER A 76 10.25 -2.56 -4.59
CA SER A 76 8.81 -2.56 -4.32
C SER A 76 8.42 -3.63 -3.28
N HIS A 77 8.91 -4.86 -3.47
CA HIS A 77 8.69 -5.97 -2.54
C HIS A 77 9.21 -5.66 -1.13
N HIS A 78 10.44 -5.18 -1.01
CA HIS A 78 11.06 -4.94 0.31
C HIS A 78 10.54 -3.68 0.98
N LEU A 79 10.20 -2.62 0.24
CA LEU A 79 9.50 -1.46 0.79
C LEU A 79 8.21 -1.89 1.49
N LEU A 80 7.38 -2.68 0.81
CA LEU A 80 6.14 -3.19 1.38
C LEU A 80 6.39 -4.04 2.62
N LYS A 81 7.38 -4.95 2.56
CA LYS A 81 7.73 -5.83 3.68
C LYS A 81 8.21 -5.03 4.88
N LEU A 82 9.06 -4.02 4.69
CA LEU A 82 9.57 -3.14 5.73
C LEU A 82 8.45 -2.35 6.40
N CYS A 83 7.59 -1.68 5.62
CA CYS A 83 6.47 -0.93 6.18
C CYS A 83 5.43 -1.81 6.88
N LYS A 84 5.27 -3.08 6.45
CA LYS A 84 4.43 -4.05 7.16
C LYS A 84 4.99 -4.43 8.53
N LEU A 85 6.31 -4.54 8.66
CA LEU A 85 6.98 -4.89 9.90
C LEU A 85 7.11 -3.68 10.83
N HIS A 86 7.35 -2.50 10.27
CA HIS A 86 7.55 -1.24 10.99
C HIS A 86 6.67 -0.14 10.38
N PRO A 87 5.35 -0.10 10.68
CA PRO A 87 4.44 0.90 10.13
C PRO A 87 4.82 2.35 10.42
N SER A 88 5.48 2.61 11.56
CA SER A 88 5.99 3.94 11.97
C SER A 88 6.93 4.56 10.93
N LEU A 89 7.63 3.74 10.13
CA LEU A 89 8.51 4.23 9.06
C LEU A 89 7.77 5.09 8.03
N VAL A 90 6.47 4.84 7.82
CA VAL A 90 5.66 5.64 6.87
C VAL A 90 5.42 7.04 7.39
N VAL A 91 5.28 7.21 8.71
CA VAL A 91 5.19 8.54 9.34
C VAL A 91 6.57 9.19 9.39
N ASP A 92 7.63 8.42 9.69
CA ASP A 92 9.00 8.95 9.75
C ASP A 92 9.49 9.48 8.40
N GLN A 93 9.14 8.81 7.30
CA GLN A 93 9.56 9.13 5.93
C GLN A 93 8.43 9.73 5.08
N SER A 94 7.42 10.30 5.73
CA SER A 94 6.19 10.71 5.05
C SER A 94 6.45 11.75 3.97
N ARG A 95 7.38 12.68 4.21
CA ARG A 95 7.75 13.73 3.27
C ARG A 95 8.30 13.15 1.97
N GLU A 96 9.25 12.23 2.08
CA GLU A 96 9.96 11.65 0.94
C GLU A 96 9.09 10.66 0.19
N LEU A 97 8.23 9.90 0.90
CA LEU A 97 7.21 9.06 0.28
C LEU A 97 6.17 9.90 -0.48
N LEU A 98 5.77 11.05 0.06
CA LEU A 98 4.85 11.98 -0.61
C LEU A 98 5.47 12.66 -1.81
N GLU A 99 6.73 13.09 -1.73
CA GLU A 99 7.46 13.65 -2.86
C GLU A 99 7.59 12.63 -4.00
N PHE A 100 7.89 11.37 -3.65
CA PHE A 100 7.93 10.29 -4.62
C PHE A 100 6.55 10.03 -5.25
N ALA A 101 5.48 9.97 -4.46
CA ALA A 101 4.13 9.73 -4.93
C ALA A 101 3.54 10.91 -5.71
N GLY A 102 3.96 12.14 -5.41
CA GLY A 102 3.56 13.36 -6.13
C GLY A 102 4.19 13.49 -7.52
N THR A 103 5.27 12.77 -7.78
CA THR A 103 6.03 12.87 -9.04
C THR A 103 5.44 11.91 -10.10
N THR A 104 4.67 12.44 -11.05
CA THR A 104 3.94 11.64 -12.06
C THR A 104 4.83 10.85 -13.00
N THR A 105 6.08 11.25 -13.21
CA THR A 105 7.05 10.48 -14.02
C THR A 105 7.39 9.11 -13.40
N ASN A 106 7.26 8.96 -12.07
CA ASN A 106 7.47 7.68 -11.37
C ASN A 106 6.39 6.64 -11.73
N ILE A 107 5.20 7.08 -12.17
CA ILE A 107 4.11 6.17 -12.54
C ILE A 107 4.51 5.31 -13.74
N ASN A 108 5.06 5.93 -14.77
CA ASN A 108 5.44 5.25 -16.00
C ASN A 108 6.81 4.55 -15.89
N SER A 109 7.74 5.13 -15.13
CA SER A 109 9.11 4.62 -15.03
C SER A 109 9.32 3.59 -13.93
N LYS A 110 8.44 3.56 -12.91
CA LYS A 110 8.61 2.77 -11.68
C LYS A 110 7.27 2.24 -11.15
N GLU A 111 6.36 1.84 -12.04
CA GLU A 111 4.96 1.54 -11.72
C GLU A 111 4.77 0.63 -10.49
N ASP A 112 5.54 -0.46 -10.39
CA ASP A 112 5.46 -1.40 -9.26
C ASP A 112 5.86 -0.75 -7.93
N LEU A 113 6.93 0.04 -7.92
CA LEU A 113 7.38 0.75 -6.72
C LEU A 113 6.39 1.85 -6.35
N TYR A 114 5.94 2.63 -7.33
CA TYR A 114 4.94 3.67 -7.16
C TYR A 114 3.64 3.14 -6.57
N THR A 115 3.10 2.07 -7.12
CA THR A 115 1.86 1.45 -6.65
C THR A 115 1.98 1.03 -5.19
N HIS A 116 3.15 0.54 -4.76
CA HIS A 116 3.40 0.14 -3.38
C HIS A 116 3.63 1.34 -2.45
N VAL A 117 4.27 2.42 -2.90
CA VAL A 117 4.38 3.68 -2.14
C VAL A 117 2.98 4.24 -1.85
N VAL A 118 2.13 4.34 -2.88
CA VAL A 118 0.73 4.78 -2.72
C VAL A 118 -0.04 3.86 -1.77
N TRP A 119 0.16 2.55 -1.89
CA TRP A 119 -0.47 1.59 -1.00
C TRP A 119 -0.04 1.77 0.46
N VAL A 120 1.27 1.91 0.76
CA VAL A 120 1.74 2.07 2.15
C VAL A 120 1.30 3.39 2.76
N LEU A 121 1.25 4.48 1.99
CA LEU A 121 0.69 5.76 2.42
C LEU A 121 -0.79 5.61 2.78
N GLY A 122 -1.57 4.99 1.87
CA GLY A 122 -2.98 4.72 2.10
C GLY A 122 -3.23 3.76 3.27
N GLU A 123 -2.34 2.82 3.55
CA GLU A 123 -2.49 1.85 4.64
C GLU A 123 -2.10 2.41 6.01
N TYR A 124 -0.89 2.98 6.11
CA TYR A 124 -0.22 3.22 7.39
C TYR A 124 -0.28 4.66 7.89
N LEU A 125 -0.70 5.63 7.06
CA LEU A 125 -1.06 6.97 7.57
C LEU A 125 -2.40 6.90 8.31
N SER A 126 -2.33 6.38 9.53
CA SER A 126 -3.44 6.25 10.47
C SER A 126 -2.93 6.27 11.91
N VAL A 127 -3.70 6.93 12.77
CA VAL A 127 -3.45 6.98 14.23
C VAL A 127 -3.49 5.58 14.88
N SER A 128 -4.08 4.60 14.20
CA SER A 128 -4.11 3.20 14.65
C SER A 128 -2.76 2.49 14.54
N PHE A 129 -1.86 2.97 13.67
CA PHE A 129 -0.52 2.41 13.47
C PHE A 129 0.58 3.25 14.13
N ASP A 130 0.42 4.58 14.15
CA ASP A 130 1.34 5.49 14.81
C ASP A 130 0.60 6.72 15.36
N SER A 131 0.73 6.98 16.66
CA SER A 131 0.05 8.10 17.33
C SER A 131 0.52 9.48 16.84
N ARG A 132 1.68 9.57 16.19
CA ARG A 132 2.20 10.82 15.60
C ARG A 132 1.52 11.18 14.28
N CYS A 133 0.72 10.28 13.71
CA CYS A 133 -0.03 10.55 12.48
C CYS A 133 -1.09 11.63 12.74
N SER A 134 -0.86 12.84 12.23
CA SER A 134 -1.78 13.97 12.36
C SER A 134 -2.83 13.99 11.24
N VAL A 135 -3.94 14.69 11.50
CA VAL A 135 -4.97 14.97 10.49
C VAL A 135 -4.41 15.80 9.34
N ASP A 136 -3.49 16.72 9.64
CA ASP A 136 -2.80 17.53 8.63
C ASP A 136 -1.97 16.67 7.67
N LEU A 137 -1.29 15.64 8.18
CA LEU A 137 -0.52 14.72 7.37
C LEU A 137 -1.43 13.86 6.47
N VAL A 138 -2.54 13.36 7.01
CA VAL A 138 -3.54 12.61 6.23
C VAL A 138 -4.12 13.49 5.11
N THR A 139 -4.45 14.74 5.42
CA THR A 139 -4.99 15.72 4.46
C THR A 139 -3.97 16.07 3.39
N SER A 140 -2.71 16.36 3.77
CA SER A 140 -1.63 16.64 2.81
C SER A 140 -1.36 15.46 1.87
N CYS A 141 -1.39 14.24 2.40
CA CYS A 141 -1.27 13.04 1.59
C CYS A 141 -2.45 12.89 0.62
N PHE A 142 -3.65 13.11 1.10
CA PHE A 142 -4.85 13.06 0.27
C PHE A 142 -4.76 14.04 -0.90
N GLU A 143 -4.40 15.29 -0.63
CA GLU A 143 -4.33 16.35 -1.65
C GLU A 143 -3.28 16.07 -2.70
N THR A 144 -2.13 15.54 -2.30
CA THR A 144 -1.07 15.15 -3.23
C THR A 144 -1.52 14.02 -4.16
N LEU A 145 -2.12 12.97 -3.60
CA LEU A 145 -2.60 11.83 -4.39
C LEU A 145 -3.80 12.19 -5.27
N GLU A 146 -4.67 13.09 -4.81
CA GLU A 146 -5.81 13.59 -5.58
C GLU A 146 -5.35 14.43 -6.78
N ALA A 147 -4.37 15.31 -6.58
CA ALA A 147 -3.77 16.10 -7.64
C ALA A 147 -3.15 15.20 -8.73
N VAL A 148 -2.37 14.18 -8.31
CA VAL A 148 -1.79 13.21 -9.23
C VAL A 148 -2.86 12.43 -9.99
N LEU A 149 -3.89 11.93 -9.30
CA LEU A 149 -4.98 11.21 -9.93
C LEU A 149 -5.68 12.07 -11.00
N PHE A 150 -5.93 13.35 -10.70
CA PHE A 150 -6.51 14.28 -11.67
C PHE A 150 -5.59 14.53 -12.86
N GLU A 151 -4.29 14.75 -12.63
CA GLU A 151 -3.30 14.97 -13.68
C GLU A 151 -3.23 13.79 -14.65
N ILE A 152 -3.08 12.56 -14.15
CA ILE A 152 -2.91 11.38 -15.00
C ILE A 152 -4.17 10.99 -15.76
N THR A 153 -5.36 11.20 -15.17
CA THR A 153 -6.63 10.90 -15.82
C THR A 153 -7.05 11.96 -16.84
N SER A 154 -6.49 13.18 -16.74
CA SER A 154 -6.77 14.27 -17.67
C SER A 154 -5.80 14.32 -18.86
N SER A 155 -4.55 13.89 -18.67
CA SER A 155 -3.46 14.10 -19.64
C SER A 155 -2.87 12.82 -20.23
N GLY A 156 -3.18 11.65 -19.67
CA GLY A 156 -2.57 10.39 -20.07
C GLY A 156 -3.53 9.21 -20.15
N SER A 157 -2.97 8.05 -20.50
CA SER A 157 -3.61 6.74 -20.44
C SER A 157 -2.97 5.92 -19.30
N PRO A 158 -3.24 6.24 -18.03
CA PRO A 158 -2.59 5.60 -16.91
C PRO A 158 -2.98 4.12 -16.82
N SER A 159 -2.08 3.33 -16.25
CA SER A 159 -2.36 1.95 -15.88
C SER A 159 -3.60 1.87 -14.97
N PRO A 160 -4.59 1.01 -15.28
CA PRO A 160 -5.78 0.79 -14.44
C PRO A 160 -5.42 0.38 -13.01
N ARG A 161 -4.30 -0.35 -12.85
CA ARG A 161 -3.76 -0.75 -11.54
C ARG A 161 -3.32 0.45 -10.72
N VAL A 162 -2.69 1.44 -11.35
CA VAL A 162 -2.28 2.68 -10.68
C VAL A 162 -3.51 3.47 -10.23
N VAL A 163 -4.50 3.62 -11.11
CA VAL A 163 -5.73 4.36 -10.79
C VAL A 163 -6.51 3.68 -9.66
N THR A 164 -6.69 2.37 -9.73
CA THR A 164 -7.39 1.62 -8.66
C THR A 164 -6.64 1.65 -7.32
N SER A 165 -5.30 1.68 -7.35
CA SER A 165 -4.47 1.87 -6.15
C SER A 165 -4.65 3.26 -5.55
N LEU A 166 -4.59 4.31 -6.37
CA LEU A 166 -4.84 5.71 -5.96
C LEU A 166 -6.23 5.89 -5.37
N LEU A 167 -7.28 5.39 -6.05
CA LEU A 167 -8.66 5.44 -5.57
C LEU A 167 -8.80 4.75 -4.21
N SER A 168 -8.17 3.58 -4.04
CA SER A 168 -8.20 2.83 -2.78
C SER A 168 -7.47 3.58 -1.66
N ALA A 169 -6.33 4.21 -1.96
CA ALA A 169 -5.59 5.03 -0.99
C ALA A 169 -6.39 6.28 -0.58
N LEU A 170 -6.98 7.00 -1.54
CA LEU A 170 -7.83 8.16 -1.26
C LEU A 170 -9.06 7.79 -0.42
N ALA A 171 -9.73 6.67 -0.73
CA ALA A 171 -10.85 6.19 0.06
C ALA A 171 -10.45 5.80 1.49
N LYS A 172 -9.29 5.16 1.67
CA LYS A 172 -8.73 4.86 3.00
C LYS A 172 -8.46 6.14 3.80
N LEU A 173 -7.80 7.12 3.21
CA LEU A 173 -7.52 8.41 3.85
C LEU A 173 -8.81 9.17 4.20
N ALA A 174 -9.78 9.21 3.27
CA ALA A 174 -11.07 9.85 3.50
C ALA A 174 -11.91 9.15 4.58
N SER A 175 -11.81 7.83 4.73
CA SER A 175 -12.47 7.13 5.82
C SER A 175 -11.95 7.53 7.21
N ARG A 176 -10.74 8.10 7.28
CA ARG A 176 -10.08 8.56 8.51
C ARG A 176 -10.30 10.05 8.78
N SER A 177 -10.58 10.84 7.74
CA SER A 177 -10.89 12.26 7.83
C SER A 177 -12.16 12.57 7.04
N HIS A 178 -13.29 12.64 7.75
CA HIS A 178 -14.62 12.71 7.14
C HIS A 178 -14.83 13.93 6.24
N ASP A 179 -14.08 15.02 6.46
CA ASP A 179 -14.14 16.23 5.63
C ASP A 179 -13.68 15.97 4.18
N LEU A 180 -12.92 14.90 3.95
CA LEU A 180 -12.42 14.51 2.63
C LEU A 180 -13.41 13.63 1.85
N ILE A 181 -14.41 13.03 2.53
CA ILE A 181 -15.37 12.10 1.91
C ILE A 181 -16.09 12.74 0.72
N PRO A 182 -16.64 13.97 0.80
CA PRO A 182 -17.32 14.59 -0.34
C PRO A 182 -16.44 14.73 -1.59
N ARG A 183 -15.13 14.94 -1.42
CA ARG A 183 -14.16 15.09 -2.53
C ARG A 183 -13.97 13.76 -3.27
N VAL A 184 -13.66 12.68 -2.55
CA VAL A 184 -13.55 11.33 -3.14
C VAL A 184 -14.85 10.92 -3.80
N SER A 185 -15.95 11.16 -3.11
CA SER A 185 -17.29 10.92 -3.61
C SER A 185 -17.50 11.57 -4.97
N LEU A 186 -17.18 12.85 -5.13
CA LEU A 186 -17.34 13.56 -6.39
C LEU A 186 -16.49 12.96 -7.53
N PHE A 187 -15.29 12.45 -7.24
CA PHE A 187 -14.49 11.74 -8.22
C PHE A 187 -15.11 10.41 -8.63
N LEU A 188 -15.55 9.60 -7.67
CA LEU A 188 -16.16 8.30 -7.92
C LEU A 188 -17.48 8.42 -8.72
N SER A 189 -18.27 9.47 -8.47
CA SER A 189 -19.50 9.73 -9.24
C SER A 189 -19.20 10.12 -10.69
N LYS A 190 -18.16 10.93 -10.93
CA LYS A 190 -17.67 11.22 -12.30
C LYS A 190 -17.20 9.96 -13.02
N LEU A 191 -16.47 9.10 -12.31
CA LEU A 191 -15.97 7.84 -12.84
C LEU A 191 -17.11 6.93 -13.31
N ARG A 192 -18.18 6.81 -12.52
CA ARG A 192 -19.41 6.09 -12.90
C ARG A 192 -20.09 6.69 -14.14
N SER A 193 -20.07 8.02 -14.29
CA SER A 193 -20.70 8.70 -15.43
C SER A 193 -19.97 8.52 -16.76
N GLY A 194 -18.89 7.73 -16.80
CA GLY A 194 -18.15 7.43 -18.03
C GLY A 194 -16.94 8.33 -18.27
N ALA A 195 -16.45 9.05 -17.24
CA ALA A 195 -15.23 9.85 -17.32
C ALA A 195 -13.94 8.97 -17.28
N VAL A 196 -13.91 7.92 -18.10
CA VAL A 196 -12.84 6.91 -18.16
C VAL A 196 -12.30 6.79 -19.59
N SER A 197 -12.31 7.91 -20.33
CA SER A 197 -11.84 7.98 -21.73
C SER A 197 -10.36 7.62 -21.91
N TRP A 198 -9.61 7.53 -20.82
CA TRP A 198 -8.20 7.19 -20.76
C TRP A 198 -7.92 5.68 -20.67
N CYS A 199 -8.94 4.84 -20.45
CA CYS A 199 -8.78 3.39 -20.49
C CYS A 199 -8.74 2.90 -21.94
N GLY A 200 -7.77 2.05 -22.25
CA GLY A 200 -7.57 1.50 -23.60
C GLY A 200 -8.45 0.30 -23.93
N SER A 201 -9.00 -0.40 -22.93
CA SER A 201 -9.84 -1.59 -23.10
C SER A 201 -11.12 -1.52 -22.27
N GLU A 202 -12.17 -2.21 -22.72
CA GLU A 202 -13.42 -2.32 -21.96
C GLU A 202 -13.21 -3.06 -20.62
N GLU A 203 -12.32 -4.04 -20.57
CA GLU A 203 -12.00 -4.79 -19.34
C GLU A 203 -11.39 -3.86 -18.28
N ASP A 204 -10.50 -2.97 -18.69
CA ASP A 204 -9.88 -1.99 -17.80
C ASP A 204 -10.91 -0.97 -17.27
N VAL A 205 -11.83 -0.52 -18.13
CA VAL A 205 -12.96 0.33 -17.72
C VAL A 205 -13.79 -0.38 -16.65
N VAL A 206 -14.14 -1.65 -16.88
CA VAL A 206 -14.92 -2.45 -15.93
C VAL A 206 -14.19 -2.57 -14.59
N ALA A 207 -12.91 -2.94 -14.60
CA ALA A 207 -12.12 -3.07 -13.37
C ALA A 207 -12.09 -1.78 -12.54
N VAL A 208 -11.86 -0.64 -13.20
CA VAL A 208 -11.80 0.68 -12.55
C VAL A 208 -13.17 1.12 -12.04
N VAL A 209 -14.23 0.97 -12.84
CA VAL A 209 -15.60 1.36 -12.48
C VAL A 209 -16.15 0.48 -11.35
N THR A 210 -15.98 -0.84 -11.43
CA THR A 210 -16.37 -1.75 -10.36
C THR A 210 -15.68 -1.38 -9.05
N ARG A 211 -14.36 -1.14 -9.09
CA ARG A 211 -13.62 -0.72 -7.90
C ARG A 211 -14.11 0.62 -7.36
N GLY A 212 -14.43 1.57 -8.23
CA GLY A 212 -14.97 2.87 -7.84
C GLY A 212 -16.34 2.76 -7.15
N GLU A 213 -17.24 1.94 -7.68
CA GLU A 213 -18.58 1.69 -7.09
C GLU A 213 -18.51 1.00 -5.73
N GLU A 214 -17.60 0.05 -5.53
CA GLU A 214 -17.34 -0.57 -4.23
C GLU A 214 -16.94 0.48 -3.20
N LEU A 215 -15.95 1.32 -3.53
CA LEU A 215 -15.44 2.35 -2.63
C LEU A 215 -16.50 3.41 -2.34
N TRP A 216 -17.25 3.83 -3.35
CA TRP A 216 -18.36 4.78 -3.21
C TRP A 216 -19.43 4.23 -2.26
N SER A 217 -19.79 2.96 -2.43
CA SER A 217 -20.77 2.29 -1.60
C SER A 217 -20.33 2.18 -0.14
N LEU A 218 -19.05 1.90 0.11
CA LEU A 218 -18.47 1.88 1.45
C LEU A 218 -18.50 3.27 2.10
N LEU A 219 -18.07 4.31 1.39
CA LEU A 219 -17.94 5.68 1.92
C LEU A 219 -19.27 6.34 2.31
N LYS A 220 -20.41 5.82 1.82
CA LYS A 220 -21.75 6.24 2.30
C LYS A 220 -21.97 5.96 3.78
N LEU A 221 -21.25 4.99 4.34
CA LEU A 221 -21.30 4.61 5.74
C LEU A 221 -19.90 4.78 6.35
N PRO A 222 -19.49 6.01 6.74
CA PRO A 222 -18.11 6.31 7.13
C PRO A 222 -17.56 5.39 8.22
N SER A 223 -18.37 5.07 9.24
CA SER A 223 -17.97 4.15 10.31
C SER A 223 -17.69 2.73 9.82
N VAL A 224 -18.48 2.25 8.85
CA VAL A 224 -18.25 0.94 8.22
C VAL A 224 -17.03 1.01 7.33
N ALA A 225 -16.90 2.06 6.52
CA ALA A 225 -15.73 2.28 5.67
C ALA A 225 -14.43 2.26 6.47
N LEU A 226 -14.35 2.98 7.60
CA LEU A 226 -13.17 2.97 8.46
C LEU A 226 -12.83 1.55 8.95
N SER A 227 -13.84 0.77 9.37
CA SER A 227 -13.63 -0.59 9.86
C SER A 227 -13.17 -1.59 8.78
N VAL A 228 -13.66 -1.43 7.55
CA VAL A 228 -13.34 -2.30 6.41
C VAL A 228 -12.00 -1.90 5.77
N LEU A 229 -11.75 -0.60 5.64
CA LEU A 229 -10.58 -0.05 4.94
C LEU A 229 -9.36 0.11 5.84
N THR A 230 -9.53 0.15 7.16
CA THR A 230 -8.45 0.20 8.15
C THR A 230 -8.64 -0.95 9.15
N PRO A 231 -8.32 -2.20 8.75
CA PRO A 231 -8.43 -3.32 9.66
C PRO A 231 -7.49 -3.12 10.87
N PRO A 232 -7.89 -3.54 12.08
CA PRO A 232 -7.06 -3.38 13.26
C PRO A 232 -5.73 -4.13 13.12
N PRO A 233 -4.62 -3.60 13.67
CA PRO A 233 -3.31 -4.22 13.55
C PRO A 233 -3.31 -5.65 14.14
N PRO A 234 -2.51 -6.59 13.59
CA PRO A 234 -2.47 -7.99 14.02
C PRO A 234 -2.14 -8.21 15.50
N VAL A 235 -1.55 -7.20 16.17
CA VAL A 235 -1.19 -7.22 17.60
C VAL A 235 -2.42 -7.03 18.51
N ALA A 236 -3.59 -6.70 17.96
CA ALA A 236 -4.85 -6.79 18.68
C ALA A 236 -5.29 -8.27 18.81
N THR A 237 -4.50 -9.10 19.50
CA THR A 237 -4.86 -10.43 19.98
C THR A 237 -5.90 -10.34 21.09
N SER A 238 -7.08 -9.85 20.75
CA SER A 238 -8.34 -10.37 21.28
C SER A 238 -9.39 -10.02 20.24
N PRO A 239 -10.15 -10.98 19.71
CA PRO A 239 -11.34 -10.62 18.97
C PRO A 239 -12.22 -9.86 19.97
N ARG A 240 -12.37 -8.54 19.77
CA ARG A 240 -13.33 -7.72 20.49
C ARG A 240 -14.72 -8.09 19.98
N TRP A 241 -15.13 -9.34 20.19
CA TRP A 241 -16.53 -9.68 20.25
C TRP A 241 -17.12 -8.73 21.29
N HIS A 242 -18.16 -8.00 20.89
CA HIS A 242 -18.92 -7.18 21.80
C HIS A 242 -19.47 -8.11 22.89
N GLY A 243 -18.75 -8.19 24.01
CA GLY A 243 -19.13 -8.96 25.18
C GLY A 243 -20.24 -8.21 25.90
N ASP A 244 -21.37 -8.03 25.23
CA ASP A 244 -22.55 -7.52 25.90
C ASP A 244 -22.99 -8.61 26.90
N ALA A 245 -22.98 -8.29 28.19
CA ALA A 245 -23.30 -9.23 29.26
C ALA A 245 -24.69 -9.86 29.08
N ASN A 246 -25.55 -9.22 28.27
CA ASN A 246 -26.89 -9.68 27.93
C ASN A 246 -26.93 -10.60 26.69
N ALA A 247 -25.88 -10.64 25.85
CA ALA A 247 -25.81 -11.50 24.67
C ALA A 247 -25.07 -12.83 24.91
N ALA A 248 -24.45 -13.01 26.09
CA ALA A 248 -23.69 -14.21 26.45
C ALA A 248 -24.56 -15.39 26.93
N LEU A 249 -25.89 -15.23 27.00
CA LEU A 249 -26.83 -16.27 27.45
C LEU A 249 -26.70 -17.61 26.68
N PRO A 250 -26.51 -17.64 25.34
CA PRO A 250 -26.47 -18.91 24.61
C PRO A 250 -25.21 -19.74 24.90
N GLN A 251 -24.09 -19.10 25.26
CA GLN A 251 -22.83 -19.81 25.53
C GLN A 251 -22.76 -20.33 26.98
N ARG A 252 -23.32 -19.59 27.96
CA ARG A 252 -23.44 -20.07 29.34
C ARG A 252 -24.49 -21.17 29.53
N LEU A 253 -25.51 -21.24 28.67
CA LEU A 253 -26.47 -22.34 28.68
C LEU A 253 -25.90 -23.64 28.09
N ARG A 254 -24.97 -23.58 27.13
CA ARG A 254 -24.29 -24.77 26.58
C ARG A 254 -23.36 -25.45 27.58
N THR A 255 -22.72 -24.69 28.46
CA THR A 255 -21.89 -25.28 29.53
C THR A 255 -22.73 -25.89 30.65
N LEU A 256 -23.93 -25.35 30.90
CA LEU A 256 -24.88 -25.93 31.87
C LEU A 256 -25.60 -27.19 31.35
N THR A 257 -25.92 -27.27 30.05
CA THR A 257 -26.55 -28.48 29.46
C THR A 257 -25.58 -29.65 29.31
N GLY A 258 -24.28 -29.41 29.21
CA GLY A 258 -23.26 -30.46 29.27
C GLY A 258 -23.10 -31.10 30.67
N LEU A 259 -23.47 -30.36 31.73
CA LEU A 259 -23.39 -30.84 33.12
C LEU A 259 -24.65 -31.57 33.58
N THR A 260 -25.77 -31.43 32.88
CA THR A 260 -27.00 -32.20 33.19
C THR A 260 -27.07 -33.54 32.47
N HIS A 261 -26.15 -33.83 31.54
CA HIS A 261 -26.13 -35.10 30.80
C HIS A 261 -25.18 -36.16 31.37
N THR A 262 -24.44 -35.87 32.45
CA THR A 262 -23.49 -36.82 33.07
C THR A 262 -24.01 -37.47 34.36
N HIS A 263 -25.30 -37.34 34.69
CA HIS A 263 -25.87 -37.95 35.90
C HIS A 263 -27.18 -38.71 35.65
N THR A 264 -27.17 -39.73 34.78
CA THR A 264 -28.06 -40.89 34.91
C THR A 264 -27.49 -42.07 34.12
N HIS A 265 -26.74 -42.96 34.78
CA HIS A 265 -27.09 -44.38 34.78
C HIS A 265 -26.32 -45.14 35.88
N THR A 266 -27.10 -45.93 36.56
CA THR A 266 -26.97 -46.62 37.85
C THR A 266 -26.15 -47.91 37.81
N HIS A 267 -25.62 -48.27 38.99
CA HIS A 267 -25.09 -49.58 39.38
C HIS A 267 -26.13 -50.72 39.33
N ALA A 268 -25.61 -51.96 39.20
CA ALA A 268 -26.16 -53.29 39.53
C ALA A 268 -27.30 -53.81 38.62
N ILE A 269 -27.29 -55.03 38.09
CA ILE A 269 -26.80 -56.35 38.58
C ILE A 269 -26.04 -57.08 37.47
#